data_AF-A0A0K2RFN4-F1
#
_entry.id   AF-A0A0K2RFN4-F1
#
_cell.length_a   1.000
_cell.length_b   1.000
_cell.length_c   1.000
_cell.angle_alpha   90.00
_cell.angle_beta   90.00
_cell.angle_gamma   90.00
#
_symmetry.space_group_name_H-M   'P 1'
#
loop_
_entity.id
_entity.type
_entity.pdbx_description
1 polymer ?
#
loop_
_entity_poly.entity_id
_entity_poly.type
_entity_poly.pdbx_seq_one_letter_code
_entity_poly.pdbx_strand_id
1 'polypeptide(L)'
;MRLLTLRISDGTGTGTVAVRQDGDILTEIDGFSDVGVLLQDPAWATIAEAANGATHAYDGADLAAVVPSPGKIICVGHNYRNHIKEMGREIPEYPTLFAKYQESLIGPNDDLALPQESDTVDWEAELAVVIGKKGAASAKPTRPIT
;
A
#
# COMPACT_ATOMS: atom_id res chain seq x y z
N MET A 1 6.08 -3.91 -14.39
CA MET A 1 4.99 -4.71 -13.80
C MET A 1 4.26 -3.85 -12.77
N ARG A 2 2.93 -3.86 -12.80
CA ARG A 2 2.05 -3.19 -11.80
C ARG A 2 1.14 -4.24 -11.18
N LEU A 3 0.96 -4.19 -9.87
CA LEU A 3 0.11 -5.12 -9.12
C LEU A 3 -0.99 -4.33 -8.42
N LEU A 4 -2.20 -4.87 -8.42
CA LEU A 4 -3.38 -4.27 -7.79
C LEU A 4 -4.15 -5.35 -7.04
N THR A 5 -5.07 -4.93 -6.17
CA THR A 5 -6.08 -5.81 -5.57
C THR A 5 -7.44 -5.39 -6.09
N LEU A 6 -8.07 -6.25 -6.88
CA LEU A 6 -9.36 -6.02 -7.50
C LEU A 6 -10.45 -6.59 -6.60
N ARG A 7 -11.53 -5.84 -6.39
CA ARG A 7 -12.76 -6.36 -5.81
C ARG A 7 -13.54 -7.08 -6.89
N ILE A 8 -13.97 -8.29 -6.61
CA ILE A 8 -14.76 -9.13 -7.52
C ILE A 8 -16.07 -9.53 -6.85
N SER A 9 -17.12 -9.66 -7.66
CA SER A 9 -18.41 -10.18 -7.24
C SER A 9 -18.78 -11.32 -8.19
N ASP A 10 -18.89 -12.55 -7.67
CA ASP A 10 -19.13 -13.75 -8.50
C ASP A 10 -20.56 -14.31 -8.34
N GLY A 11 -21.49 -13.50 -7.81
CA GLY A 11 -22.87 -13.91 -7.54
C GLY A 11 -23.04 -14.80 -6.30
N THR A 12 -21.94 -15.26 -5.68
CA THR A 12 -21.96 -15.99 -4.40
C THR A 12 -21.45 -15.15 -3.22
N GLY A 13 -20.72 -14.06 -3.51
CA GLY A 13 -20.30 -13.06 -2.54
C GLY A 13 -19.43 -11.97 -3.17
N THR A 14 -18.92 -11.09 -2.32
CA THR A 14 -17.89 -10.10 -2.65
C THR A 14 -16.55 -10.56 -2.10
N GLY A 15 -15.52 -10.59 -2.94
CA GLY A 15 -14.15 -10.96 -2.56
C GLY A 15 -13.12 -10.04 -3.19
N THR A 16 -11.85 -10.36 -2.98
CA THR A 16 -10.74 -9.69 -3.65
C THR A 16 -9.83 -10.71 -4.33
N VAL A 17 -9.11 -10.25 -5.35
CA VAL A 17 -8.09 -11.02 -6.05
C VAL A 17 -6.88 -10.14 -6.38
N ALA A 18 -5.67 -10.69 -6.30
CA ALA A 18 -4.48 -10.03 -6.80
C ALA A 18 -4.48 -10.04 -8.34
N VAL A 19 -4.17 -8.90 -8.96
CA VAL A 19 -4.11 -8.79 -10.42
C VAL A 19 -2.82 -8.13 -10.86
N ARG A 20 -2.29 -8.56 -12.02
CA ARG A 20 -1.27 -7.83 -12.77
C ARG A 20 -1.95 -6.89 -13.75
N GLN A 21 -1.47 -5.65 -13.84
CA GLN A 21 -1.94 -4.70 -14.85
C GLN A 21 -0.95 -4.56 -16.01
N ASP A 22 -1.43 -4.81 -17.22
CA ASP A 22 -0.75 -4.55 -18.50
C ASP A 22 -1.60 -3.62 -19.37
N GLY A 23 -1.14 -2.37 -19.55
CA GLY A 23 -1.98 -1.34 -20.18
C GLY A 23 -3.32 -1.19 -19.45
N ASP A 24 -4.41 -1.43 -20.18
CA ASP A 24 -5.80 -1.34 -19.72
C ASP A 24 -6.41 -2.70 -19.35
N ILE A 25 -5.58 -3.75 -19.26
CA ILE A 25 -6.01 -5.10 -18.90
C ILE A 25 -5.49 -5.46 -17.51
N LEU A 26 -6.38 -6.00 -16.68
CA LEU A 26 -6.07 -6.62 -15.40
C LEU A 26 -6.16 -8.13 -15.58
N THR A 27 -5.08 -8.84 -15.28
CA THR A 27 -5.05 -10.31 -15.31
C THR A 27 -4.96 -10.85 -13.90
N GLU A 28 -5.92 -11.68 -13.50
CA GLU A 28 -5.91 -12.35 -12.20
C GLU A 28 -4.66 -13.22 -12.01
N ILE A 29 -4.17 -13.22 -10.77
CA ILE A 29 -3.10 -14.08 -10.30
C ILE A 29 -3.77 -15.15 -9.43
N ASP A 30 -4.12 -16.28 -10.05
CA ASP A 30 -4.91 -17.34 -9.43
C ASP A 30 -4.31 -17.82 -8.10
N GLY A 31 -5.19 -18.01 -7.10
CA GLY A 31 -4.80 -18.49 -5.77
C GLY A 31 -4.38 -17.41 -4.78
N PHE A 32 -4.41 -16.13 -5.18
CA PHE A 32 -4.03 -15.00 -4.30
C PHE A 32 -5.17 -14.00 -4.16
N SER A 33 -5.68 -13.82 -2.94
CA SER A 33 -6.79 -12.91 -2.63
C SER A 33 -6.42 -11.43 -2.76
N ASP A 34 -5.14 -11.09 -2.64
CA ASP A 34 -4.65 -9.72 -2.68
C ASP A 34 -3.13 -9.70 -2.83
N VAL A 35 -2.55 -8.51 -3.08
CA VAL A 35 -1.10 -8.39 -3.26
C VAL A 35 -0.34 -8.72 -1.97
N GLY A 36 -0.93 -8.49 -0.79
CA GLY A 36 -0.32 -8.83 0.49
C GLY A 36 -0.07 -10.32 0.66
N VAL A 37 -1.05 -11.15 0.28
CA VAL A 37 -0.93 -12.62 0.25
C VAL A 37 0.08 -13.07 -0.80
N LEU A 38 0.03 -12.49 -2.01
CA LEU A 38 1.00 -12.75 -3.07
C LEU A 38 2.45 -12.51 -2.61
N LEU A 39 2.71 -11.38 -1.94
CA LEU A 39 4.05 -11.03 -1.46
C LEU A 39 4.61 -11.95 -0.37
N GLN A 40 3.79 -12.84 0.22
CA GLN A 40 4.30 -13.87 1.14
C GLN A 40 5.04 -15.00 0.40
N ASP A 41 4.76 -15.19 -0.89
CA ASP A 41 5.45 -16.21 -1.69
C ASP A 41 6.84 -15.69 -2.14
N PRO A 42 7.96 -16.39 -1.85
CA PRO A 42 9.29 -15.98 -2.30
C PRO A 42 9.43 -15.82 -3.82
N ALA A 43 8.60 -16.50 -4.59
CA ALA A 43 8.54 -16.48 -6.06
C ALA A 43 7.46 -15.53 -6.61
N TRP A 44 6.86 -14.66 -5.77
CA TRP A 44 5.77 -13.76 -6.15
C TRP A 44 5.98 -13.02 -7.48
N ALA A 45 7.21 -12.60 -7.78
CA ALA A 45 7.52 -11.84 -8.98
C ALA A 45 7.36 -12.70 -10.25
N THR A 46 7.87 -13.94 -10.22
CA THR A 46 7.73 -14.90 -11.32
C THR A 46 6.27 -15.35 -11.46
N ILE A 47 5.57 -15.55 -10.34
CA ILE A 47 4.14 -15.90 -10.32
C ILE A 47 3.32 -14.79 -10.99
N ALA A 48 3.54 -13.52 -10.62
CA ALA A 48 2.84 -12.39 -11.21
C ALA A 48 3.18 -12.21 -12.70
N GLU A 49 4.44 -12.39 -13.09
CA GLU A 49 4.86 -12.33 -14.50
C GLU A 49 4.23 -13.45 -15.35
N ALA A 50 4.01 -14.63 -14.77
CA ALA A 50 3.36 -15.76 -15.43
C ALA A 50 1.83 -15.73 -15.39
N ALA A 51 1.22 -14.73 -14.74
CA ALA A 51 -0.22 -14.64 -14.55
C ALA A 51 -0.99 -14.73 -15.88
N ASN A 52 -1.97 -15.62 -15.91
CA ASN A 52 -2.78 -15.97 -17.07
C ASN A 52 -4.25 -16.30 -16.70
N GLY A 53 -4.70 -15.83 -15.52
CA GLY A 53 -6.06 -16.02 -15.03
C GLY A 53 -7.10 -15.19 -15.80
N ALA A 54 -8.29 -15.04 -15.21
CA ALA A 54 -9.35 -14.23 -15.80
C ALA A 54 -8.90 -12.78 -16.03
N THR A 55 -9.47 -12.13 -17.03
CA THR A 55 -9.10 -10.76 -17.40
C THR A 55 -10.25 -9.78 -17.21
N HIS A 56 -9.92 -8.58 -16.79
CA HIS A 56 -10.86 -7.48 -16.55
C HIS A 56 -10.34 -6.20 -17.22
N ALA A 57 -11.26 -5.32 -17.58
CA ALA A 57 -10.88 -3.97 -17.98
C ALA A 57 -10.36 -3.20 -16.76
N TYR A 58 -9.31 -2.41 -16.94
CA TYR A 58 -8.83 -1.48 -15.92
C TYR A 58 -9.79 -0.29 -15.75
N ASP A 59 -10.39 0.17 -16.86
CA ASP A 59 -11.38 1.24 -16.83
C ASP A 59 -12.63 0.78 -16.08
N GLY A 60 -13.05 1.58 -15.08
CA GLY A 60 -14.15 1.24 -14.19
C GLY A 60 -13.88 0.10 -13.21
N ALA A 61 -12.64 -0.37 -13.07
CA ALA A 61 -12.30 -1.41 -12.11
C ALA A 61 -12.51 -0.95 -10.66
N ASP A 62 -13.18 -1.77 -9.85
CA ASP A 62 -13.37 -1.53 -8.42
C ASP A 62 -12.16 -2.04 -7.63
N LEU A 63 -11.28 -1.14 -7.22
CA LEU A 63 -10.00 -1.49 -6.58
C LEU A 63 -10.09 -1.38 -5.06
N ALA A 64 -9.57 -2.39 -4.36
CA ALA A 64 -9.31 -2.31 -2.93
C ALA A 64 -7.96 -1.59 -2.65
N ALA A 65 -7.66 -1.37 -1.37
CA ALA A 65 -6.30 -1.04 -0.97
C ALA A 65 -5.33 -2.13 -1.48
N VAL A 66 -4.20 -1.72 -2.06
CA VAL A 66 -3.26 -2.65 -2.74
C VAL A 66 -2.79 -3.78 -1.82
N VAL A 67 -2.60 -3.50 -0.53
CA VAL A 67 -2.39 -4.50 0.51
C VAL A 67 -3.42 -4.20 1.59
N PRO A 68 -4.56 -4.93 1.64
CA PRO A 68 -5.68 -4.57 2.51
C PRO A 68 -5.43 -4.91 4.00
N SER A 69 -4.58 -5.91 4.28
CA SER A 69 -4.32 -6.40 5.64
C SER A 69 -2.82 -6.42 5.99
N PRO A 70 -2.10 -5.27 5.94
CA PRO A 70 -0.69 -5.23 6.27
C PRO A 70 -0.49 -5.43 7.78
N GLY A 71 0.49 -6.25 8.16
CA GLY A 71 0.79 -6.45 9.59
C GLY A 71 1.30 -5.20 10.32
N LYS A 72 1.80 -4.19 9.59
CA LYS A 72 2.25 -2.88 10.10
C LYS A 72 2.14 -1.80 9.02
N ILE A 73 1.72 -0.60 9.42
CA ILE A 73 1.84 0.63 8.61
C ILE A 73 2.62 1.63 9.46
N ILE A 74 3.82 2.00 9.00
CA ILE A 74 4.72 2.92 9.70
C ILE A 74 4.83 4.19 8.85
N CYS A 75 4.31 5.29 9.38
CA CYS A 75 4.31 6.60 8.74
C CYS A 75 5.54 7.41 9.19
N VAL A 76 5.99 8.34 8.34
CA VAL A 76 7.18 9.17 8.60
C VAL A 76 6.80 10.65 8.56
N GLY A 77 6.74 11.28 9.73
CA GLY A 77 6.47 12.70 9.83
C GLY A 77 7.66 13.55 9.39
N HIS A 78 7.37 14.73 8.82
CA HIS A 78 8.37 15.75 8.48
C HIS A 78 9.52 15.25 7.58
N ASN A 79 9.18 14.57 6.49
CA ASN A 79 10.17 13.98 5.58
C ASN A 79 10.43 14.79 4.28
N TYR A 80 9.87 16.00 4.18
CA TYR A 80 10.07 16.92 3.04
C TYR A 80 10.63 18.26 3.49
N ARG A 81 11.90 18.55 3.14
CA ARG A 81 12.64 19.73 3.62
C ARG A 81 11.96 21.06 3.34
N ASN A 82 11.31 21.21 2.19
CA ASN A 82 10.63 22.46 1.83
C ASN A 82 9.41 22.68 2.72
N HIS A 83 8.60 21.63 2.90
CA HIS A 83 7.42 21.67 3.78
C HIS A 83 7.78 21.93 5.25
N ILE A 84 8.89 21.37 5.75
CA ILE A 84 9.40 21.64 7.11
C ILE A 84 9.72 23.13 7.30
N LYS A 85 10.40 23.74 6.31
CA LYS A 85 10.75 25.17 6.34
C LYS A 85 9.51 26.05 6.30
N GLU A 86 8.51 25.71 5.50
CA GLU A 86 7.22 26.43 5.41
C GLU A 86 6.48 26.43 6.74
N MET A 87 6.51 25.33 7.48
CA MET A 87 5.93 25.24 8.82
C MET A 87 6.75 25.94 9.92
N GLY A 88 7.92 26.52 9.60
CA GLY A 88 8.80 27.15 10.58
C GLY A 88 9.39 26.17 11.61
N ARG A 89 9.51 24.88 11.26
CA ARG A 89 10.07 23.84 12.14
C ARG A 89 11.55 23.63 11.85
N GLU A 90 12.30 23.20 12.86
CA GLU A 90 13.66 22.72 12.66
C GLU A 90 13.66 21.36 11.93
N ILE A 91 14.70 21.12 11.13
CA ILE A 91 14.85 19.84 10.44
C ILE A 91 15.19 18.79 11.51
N PRO A 92 14.39 17.72 11.64
CA PRO A 92 14.60 16.73 12.68
C PRO A 92 15.90 15.95 12.45
N GLU A 93 16.66 15.68 13.51
CA GLU A 93 17.88 14.87 13.47
C GLU A 93 17.60 13.38 13.24
N TYR A 94 16.41 12.93 13.65
CA TYR A 94 15.95 11.54 13.54
C TYR A 94 14.55 11.47 12.91
N PRO A 95 14.21 10.38 12.22
CA PRO A 95 12.86 10.20 11.67
C PRO A 95 11.79 10.22 12.77
N THR A 96 10.73 10.98 12.55
CA THR A 96 9.53 10.91 13.40
C THR A 96 8.65 9.78 12.89
N LEU A 97 8.46 8.73 13.70
CA LEU A 97 7.68 7.56 13.32
C LEU A 97 6.38 7.48 14.12
N PHE A 98 5.30 7.16 13.44
CA PHE A 98 4.00 6.87 14.06
C PHE A 98 3.30 5.74 13.29
N ALA A 99 2.31 5.12 13.92
CA ALA A 99 1.57 4.02 13.32
C ALA A 99 0.23 4.49 12.77
N LYS A 100 -0.16 3.92 11.63
CA LYS A 100 -1.55 3.88 11.17
C LYS A 100 -2.05 2.44 11.33
N TYR A 101 -3.33 2.27 11.62
CA TYR A 101 -3.93 0.93 11.70
C TYR A 101 -4.51 0.52 10.34
N GLN A 102 -4.46 -0.77 10.01
CA GLN A 102 -4.90 -1.29 8.70
C GLN A 102 -6.38 -0.98 8.43
N GLU A 103 -7.21 -0.89 9.46
CA GLU A 103 -8.64 -0.60 9.42
C GLU A 103 -8.94 0.80 8.84
N SER A 104 -7.90 1.63 8.71
CA SER A 104 -8.01 2.97 8.16
C SER A 104 -7.56 3.07 6.69
N LEU A 105 -7.30 1.93 6.04
CA LEU A 105 -7.07 1.82 4.61
C LEU A 105 -8.40 1.71 3.87
N ILE A 106 -8.50 2.39 2.72
CA ILE A 106 -9.61 2.28 1.77
C ILE A 106 -9.04 2.13 0.36
N GLY A 107 -9.86 1.72 -0.59
CA GLY A 107 -9.54 1.69 -2.01
C GLY A 107 -9.20 3.08 -2.55
N PRO A 108 -8.45 3.17 -3.67
CA PRO A 108 -7.99 4.45 -4.22
C PRO A 108 -9.13 5.39 -4.69
N ASN A 109 -10.33 4.86 -4.89
CA ASN A 109 -11.51 5.59 -5.33
C ASN A 109 -12.70 5.46 -4.37
N ASP A 110 -12.46 4.91 -3.17
CA ASP A 110 -13.51 4.80 -2.15
C ASP A 110 -13.86 6.17 -1.57
N ASP A 111 -15.13 6.33 -1.20
CA ASP A 111 -15.56 7.49 -0.43
C ASP A 111 -14.96 7.45 0.99
N LEU A 112 -14.43 8.60 1.43
CA LEU A 112 -13.96 8.77 2.81
C LEU A 112 -15.10 9.28 3.70
N ALA A 113 -15.61 8.42 4.58
CA ALA A 113 -16.60 8.81 5.58
C ALA A 113 -15.95 9.68 6.67
N LEU A 114 -16.28 10.97 6.70
CA LEU A 114 -15.76 11.89 7.71
C LEU A 114 -16.56 11.80 9.01
N PRO A 115 -15.89 11.80 10.18
CA PRO A 115 -16.59 11.87 11.47
C PRO A 115 -17.29 13.22 11.60
N GLN A 116 -18.55 13.20 12.06
CA GLN A 116 -19.37 14.41 12.19
C GLN A 116 -18.79 15.38 13.24
N GLU A 117 -17.99 14.87 14.17
CA GLU A 117 -17.40 15.61 15.27
C GLU A 117 -16.11 16.35 14.89
N SER A 118 -15.63 16.26 13.64
CA SER A 118 -14.38 16.87 13.20
C SER A 118 -14.59 17.93 12.10
N ASP A 119 -14.24 19.17 12.42
CA ASP A 119 -14.22 20.29 11.47
C ASP A 119 -12.81 20.55 10.89
N THR A 120 -11.80 19.76 11.28
CA THR A 120 -10.38 20.02 10.98
C THR A 120 -9.71 18.86 10.25
N VAL A 121 -10.46 18.17 9.39
CA VAL A 121 -9.90 17.13 8.52
C VAL A 121 -9.00 17.79 7.47
N ASP A 122 -7.79 17.26 7.30
CA ASP A 122 -6.82 17.72 6.31
C ASP A 122 -6.26 16.54 5.51
N TRP A 123 -5.55 16.82 4.42
CA TRP A 123 -4.99 15.83 3.51
C TRP A 123 -3.47 15.79 3.58
N GLU A 124 -2.91 14.59 3.48
CA GLU A 124 -1.46 14.38 3.35
C GLU A 124 -1.21 13.39 2.21
N ALA A 125 -0.61 13.86 1.12
CA ALA A 125 -0.21 13.02 0.00
C ALA A 125 1.20 12.46 0.26
N GLU A 126 1.30 11.14 0.46
CA GLU A 126 2.56 10.47 0.77
C GLU A 126 2.91 9.37 -0.25
N LEU A 127 4.20 9.09 -0.39
CA LEU A 127 4.69 7.91 -1.10
C LEU A 127 4.71 6.71 -0.14
N ALA A 128 3.90 5.69 -0.44
CA ALA A 128 3.93 4.43 0.29
C ALA A 128 5.02 3.48 -0.26
N VAL A 129 5.76 2.83 0.64
CA VAL A 129 6.71 1.76 0.29
C VAL A 129 6.18 0.44 0.85
N VAL A 130 5.87 -0.50 -0.06
CA VAL A 130 5.43 -1.85 0.31
C VAL A 130 6.64 -2.79 0.39
N ILE A 131 6.78 -3.46 1.53
CA ILE A 131 7.90 -4.37 1.79
C ILE A 131 7.55 -5.78 1.30
N GLY A 132 8.22 -6.22 0.23
CA GLY A 132 7.94 -7.51 -0.41
C GLY A 132 8.69 -8.72 0.15
N LYS A 133 9.56 -8.55 1.16
CA LYS A 133 10.29 -9.64 1.84
C LYS A 133 10.58 -9.25 3.29
N LYS A 134 10.58 -10.22 4.20
CA LYS A 134 10.95 -9.99 5.61
C LYS A 134 12.37 -9.44 5.70
N GLY A 135 12.51 -8.22 6.20
CA GLY A 135 13.79 -7.65 6.60
C GLY A 135 14.20 -8.17 7.98
N ALA A 136 15.48 -8.47 8.16
CA ALA A 136 16.10 -8.55 9.48
C ALA A 136 16.92 -7.27 9.70
N ALA A 137 17.07 -6.84 10.95
CA ALA A 137 17.91 -5.70 11.27
C ALA A 137 19.33 -5.94 10.74
N SER A 138 19.74 -5.20 9.72
CA SER A 138 21.15 -5.13 9.32
C SER A 138 21.88 -4.28 10.36
N ALA A 139 22.38 -4.93 11.40
CA ALA A 139 23.24 -4.29 12.38
C ALA A 139 24.54 -3.85 11.70
N LYS A 140 24.67 -2.56 11.38
CA LYS A 140 25.95 -1.85 11.40
C LYS A 140 25.75 -0.41 11.86
N PRO A 141 25.80 -0.13 13.16
CA PRO A 141 26.42 1.08 13.65
C PRO A 141 27.91 0.77 13.87
N THR A 142 28.73 0.90 12.83
CA THR A 142 30.19 0.95 13.03
C THR A 142 30.71 2.33 12.68
N ARG A 143 30.34 3.32 13.50
CA ARG A 143 31.29 4.34 13.93
C ARG A 143 30.77 5.03 15.20
N PRO A 144 31.60 5.20 16.25
CA PRO A 144 31.28 6.09 17.34
C PRO A 144 31.26 7.52 16.81
N ILE A 145 30.25 8.30 17.21
CA ILE A 145 30.34 9.76 17.16
C ILE A 145 31.17 10.14 18.38
N THR A 146 32.47 10.37 18.17
CA THR A 146 33.30 11.17 19.07
C THR A 146 33.11 12.64 18.73
#